data_AF-A0A8S2PA78-F1
#
_entry.id   AF-A0A8S2PA78-F1
#
_cell.length_a   1.000
_cell.length_b   1.000
_cell.length_c   1.000
_cell.angle_alpha   90.00
_cell.angle_beta   90.00
_cell.angle_gamma   90.00
#
_symmetry.space_group_name_H-M   'P 1'
#
loop_
_entity.id
_entity.type
_entity.pdbx_description
1 polymer ?
#
loop_
_entity_poly.entity_id
_entity_poly.type
_entity_poly.pdbx_seq_one_letter_code
_entity_poly.pdbx_strand_id
1 'polypeptide(L)'
;PQPQQRLQHPQLSALRVEHQLQAHYSVDKTVRFLGEAATATTTTTTTTTTNAPFTTLILWAFDGNTNDYSGVYNGVPLNSPTYVSPGYTGYGSKIYFQGALNQSVRVTYPVLNLAYTSLSIEAWIYPFNVSTNADDSIFSQCQALATDQCLHFVLASGYLRMRFYNDGSQGVTLFQPNRWYHIACVYDYTLTAQIVYVNGVLDGSYSPSGPYQGTSGLFEIGIATVNYNIVTQPFNGYMDQVLFTPRAKNATEILNDATLTAYYSFDGGLYLDSGPLWINGTGVSVNRTTGRVNQALSFATSSSYFQATGFTLLGTVNQSFSIALWIKPTTVSGGATIVHTSGLTTRTGWCIPMIGLSSSGNVITQNWNNGLVSVTGPVLSVNVWTHIVETYSFTNGVRMYVNGALYGATTSFSYYASGTPNTITLGNPLSGSACASSPVLPGQFYGAMDEFRLYSRELNSTDVYSLAHP
;
A
#
# COMPACT_ATOMS: atom_id res chain seq x y z
N PRO A 1 -10.25 -80.08 40.10
CA PRO A 1 -10.36 -80.17 38.61
C PRO A 1 -10.98 -78.87 38.05
N GLN A 2 -10.12 -77.88 37.73
CA GLN A 2 -10.44 -76.48 37.34
C GLN A 2 -11.30 -75.69 38.36
N PRO A 3 -11.18 -74.34 38.50
CA PRO A 3 -11.25 -73.41 37.37
C PRO A 3 -10.51 -72.03 37.51
N GLN A 4 -10.74 -71.22 36.47
CA GLN A 4 -10.85 -69.75 36.41
C GLN A 4 -9.67 -68.87 35.96
N GLN A 5 -9.95 -68.26 34.80
CA GLN A 5 -9.23 -67.27 34.02
C GLN A 5 -9.15 -65.91 34.75
N ARG A 6 -8.04 -65.19 34.52
CA ARG A 6 -7.84 -63.80 34.95
C ARG A 6 -7.83 -62.90 33.70
N LEU A 7 -8.78 -61.96 33.66
CA LEU A 7 -8.95 -60.93 32.63
C LEU A 7 -7.79 -59.91 32.65
N GLN A 8 -7.30 -59.54 31.47
CA GLN A 8 -6.45 -58.36 31.26
C GLN A 8 -7.31 -57.19 30.78
N HIS A 9 -7.22 -56.05 31.47
CA HIS A 9 -7.79 -54.76 31.06
C HIS A 9 -6.84 -54.02 30.10
N PRO A 10 -7.34 -53.38 29.03
CA PRO A 10 -6.52 -52.54 28.15
C PRO A 10 -6.39 -51.11 28.70
N GLN A 11 -5.19 -50.54 28.55
CA GLN A 11 -4.91 -49.14 28.83
C GLN A 11 -5.53 -48.23 27.77
N LEU A 12 -6.29 -47.23 28.23
CA LEU A 12 -6.82 -46.12 27.44
C LEU A 12 -5.69 -45.15 27.09
N SER A 13 -5.42 -44.97 25.80
CA SER A 13 -4.60 -43.90 25.26
C SER A 13 -5.36 -42.57 25.33
N ALA A 14 -4.86 -41.65 26.15
CA ALA A 14 -5.35 -40.28 26.20
C ALA A 14 -4.81 -39.50 24.98
N LEU A 15 -5.70 -39.09 24.08
CA LEU A 15 -5.42 -38.03 23.10
C LEU A 15 -5.21 -36.71 23.87
N ARG A 16 -3.98 -36.23 23.88
CA ARG A 16 -3.67 -34.85 24.28
C ARG A 16 -3.78 -33.97 23.04
N VAL A 17 -4.84 -33.18 22.96
CA VAL A 17 -4.96 -32.08 21.99
C VAL A 17 -4.02 -30.97 22.47
N GLU A 18 -2.86 -30.86 21.85
CA GLU A 18 -1.99 -29.71 22.02
C GLU A 18 -2.58 -28.53 21.22
N HIS A 19 -3.18 -27.59 21.92
CA HIS A 19 -3.44 -26.25 21.40
C HIS A 19 -2.08 -25.61 21.07
N GLN A 20 -1.76 -25.47 19.79
CA GLN A 20 -0.66 -24.61 19.37
C GLN A 20 -1.03 -23.16 19.66
N LEU A 21 -0.35 -22.58 20.66
CA LEU A 21 -0.27 -21.15 20.88
C LEU A 21 0.35 -20.51 19.64
N GLN A 22 -0.45 -19.70 18.92
CA GLN A 22 0.06 -18.78 17.90
C GLN A 22 0.96 -17.75 18.59
N ALA A 23 2.28 -17.90 18.42
CA ALA A 23 3.25 -16.90 18.81
C ALA A 23 2.94 -15.59 18.08
N HIS A 24 2.58 -14.55 18.83
CA HIS A 24 2.51 -13.19 18.33
C HIS A 24 3.93 -12.73 18.03
N TYR A 25 4.30 -12.71 16.74
CA TYR A 25 5.53 -12.06 16.30
C TYR A 25 5.30 -10.54 16.28
N SER A 26 5.72 -9.82 17.33
CA SER A 26 5.98 -8.38 17.20
C SER A 26 7.31 -8.22 16.47
N VAL A 27 7.26 -7.80 15.21
CA VAL A 27 8.47 -7.51 14.44
C VAL A 27 9.02 -6.18 14.92
N ASP A 28 10.22 -6.20 15.50
CA ASP A 28 10.98 -5.01 15.88
C ASP A 28 11.43 -4.27 14.60
N LYS A 29 10.82 -3.11 14.34
CA LYS A 29 11.02 -2.31 13.13
C LYS A 29 11.94 -1.10 13.44
N THR A 30 13.20 -1.35 13.75
CA THR A 30 14.21 -0.29 13.94
C THR A 30 15.01 -0.04 12.66
N VAL A 31 14.65 0.98 11.89
CA VAL A 31 15.58 1.62 10.92
C VAL A 31 15.44 3.14 11.04
N ARG A 32 16.51 3.78 11.52
CA ARG A 32 16.65 5.23 11.62
C ARG A 32 16.89 5.80 10.22
N PHE A 33 16.03 6.71 9.77
CA PHE A 33 16.30 7.56 8.61
C PHE A 33 17.18 8.73 9.07
N LEU A 34 18.46 8.73 8.68
CA LEU A 34 19.33 9.88 8.84
C LEU A 34 19.23 10.72 7.56
N GLY A 35 18.55 11.87 7.63
CA GLY A 35 18.71 12.94 6.67
C GLY A 35 19.89 13.82 7.10
N GLU A 36 20.96 13.84 6.33
CA GLU A 36 22.08 14.77 6.53
C GLU A 36 21.67 16.18 6.08
N ALA A 37 21.65 17.13 7.01
CA ALA A 37 21.63 18.56 6.71
C ALA A 37 22.99 19.17 7.09
N ALA A 38 23.68 19.73 6.10
CA ALA A 38 24.98 20.38 6.25
C ALA A 38 24.90 21.61 7.16
N THR A 39 25.88 21.76 8.05
CA THR A 39 26.02 22.85 9.02
C THR A 39 26.70 24.07 8.42
N ALA A 40 26.15 25.26 8.67
CA ALA A 40 26.88 26.52 8.69
C ALA A 40 26.53 27.26 9.98
N THR A 41 27.54 27.50 10.82
CA THR A 41 27.41 28.10 12.15
C THR A 41 27.57 29.63 12.06
N THR A 42 26.61 30.38 12.62
CA THR A 42 26.87 31.75 13.08
C THR A 42 25.97 32.05 14.28
N THR A 43 26.59 32.35 15.41
CA THR A 43 25.95 32.48 16.72
C THR A 43 25.44 33.90 16.92
N THR A 44 24.12 34.06 17.06
CA THR A 44 23.52 35.28 17.64
C THR A 44 22.35 34.88 18.54
N THR A 45 22.50 35.10 19.83
CA THR A 45 21.52 34.75 20.87
C THR A 45 20.36 35.75 20.85
N THR A 46 19.21 35.32 20.35
CA THR A 46 17.91 35.97 20.59
C THR A 46 16.93 34.91 21.05
N THR A 47 16.40 35.07 22.26
CA THR A 47 15.28 34.29 22.78
C THR A 47 14.01 34.66 22.01
N THR A 48 13.80 33.98 20.89
CA THR A 48 12.51 33.85 20.23
C THR A 48 12.14 32.37 20.29
N THR A 49 10.91 32.07 20.70
CA THR A 49 10.35 30.72 20.59
C THR A 49 10.16 30.41 19.11
N THR A 50 11.23 30.02 18.43
CA THR A 50 11.17 29.51 17.05
C THR A 50 10.59 28.11 17.12
N ASN A 51 9.34 27.94 16.68
CA ASN A 51 8.79 26.64 16.32
C ASN A 51 9.73 26.03 15.27
N ALA A 52 10.56 25.08 15.66
CA ALA A 52 11.31 24.29 14.68
C ALA A 52 10.28 23.60 13.77
N PRO A 53 10.41 23.67 12.44
CA PRO A 53 9.47 23.01 11.55
C PRO A 53 9.50 21.50 11.82
N PHE A 54 8.31 20.90 11.93
CA PHE A 54 8.14 19.46 11.97
C PHE A 54 8.67 18.89 10.64
N THR A 55 9.65 17.97 10.67
CA THR A 55 10.23 17.39 9.44
C THR A 55 9.92 15.91 9.25
N THR A 56 9.27 15.28 10.23
CA THR A 56 9.09 13.82 10.26
C THR A 56 7.68 13.45 9.82
N LEU A 57 7.59 12.50 8.89
CA LEU A 57 6.36 11.80 8.50
C LEU A 57 5.85 10.94 9.67
N ILE A 58 4.54 10.89 9.86
CA ILE A 58 3.89 10.17 10.96
C ILE A 58 2.89 9.18 10.36
N LEU A 59 3.02 7.90 10.72
CA LEU A 59 2.15 6.83 10.25
C LEU A 59 1.48 6.14 11.42
N TRP A 60 0.16 6.21 11.50
CA TRP A 60 -0.65 5.35 12.35
C TRP A 60 -1.22 4.20 11.51
N ALA A 61 -0.54 3.05 11.56
CA ALA A 61 -0.91 1.86 10.79
C ALA A 61 -2.17 1.15 11.35
N PHE A 62 -2.52 1.39 12.62
CA PHE A 62 -3.64 0.74 13.31
C PHE A 62 -3.60 -0.80 13.37
N ASP A 63 -2.38 -1.37 13.31
CA ASP A 63 -2.10 -2.80 13.51
C ASP A 63 -2.18 -3.22 14.99
N GLY A 64 -3.38 -3.12 15.57
CA GLY A 64 -3.71 -3.57 16.93
C GLY A 64 -3.46 -2.54 18.02
N ASN A 65 -3.01 -1.35 17.66
CA ASN A 65 -2.75 -0.24 18.59
C ASN A 65 -2.86 1.11 17.87
N THR A 66 -2.74 2.20 18.62
CA THR A 66 -2.79 3.59 18.13
C THR A 66 -1.42 4.27 18.13
N ASN A 67 -0.35 3.52 18.33
CA ASN A 67 1.00 4.08 18.28
C ASN A 67 1.33 4.48 16.85
N ASP A 68 2.02 5.60 16.71
CA ASP A 68 2.60 5.93 15.41
C ASP A 68 3.88 5.11 15.21
N TYR A 69 4.29 4.98 13.96
CA TYR A 69 5.43 4.16 13.59
C TYR A 69 6.76 4.63 14.22
N SER A 70 6.94 5.94 14.42
CA SER A 70 8.15 6.47 15.05
C SER A 70 8.14 6.39 16.58
N GLY A 71 6.95 6.15 17.17
CA GLY A 71 6.72 6.13 18.60
C GLY A 71 6.71 7.51 19.27
N VAL A 72 6.75 8.59 18.50
CA VAL A 72 6.84 9.98 18.98
C VAL A 72 5.45 10.60 19.17
N TYR A 73 4.54 10.41 18.20
CA TYR A 73 3.21 11.00 18.14
C TYR A 73 2.13 9.92 18.34
N ASN A 74 2.31 9.08 19.35
CA ASN A 74 1.38 8.00 19.65
C ASN A 74 -0.02 8.57 19.92
N GLY A 75 -1.02 7.94 19.32
CA GLY A 75 -2.41 8.23 19.59
C GLY A 75 -2.83 7.71 20.97
N VAL A 76 -3.78 8.42 21.57
CA VAL A 76 -4.52 7.98 22.76
C VAL A 76 -5.91 7.57 22.29
N PRO A 77 -6.28 6.28 22.38
CA PRO A 77 -7.61 5.83 22.00
C PRO A 77 -8.64 6.29 23.04
N LEU A 78 -9.77 6.82 22.57
CA LEU A 78 -10.87 7.28 23.42
C LEU A 78 -12.11 6.40 23.18
N ASN A 79 -12.79 6.02 24.27
CA ASN A 79 -13.95 5.12 24.26
C ASN A 79 -13.69 3.73 23.65
N SER A 80 -12.43 3.27 23.73
CA SER A 80 -11.99 1.91 23.41
C SER A 80 -12.40 1.42 22.00
N PRO A 81 -11.96 2.09 20.92
CA PRO A 81 -12.08 1.55 19.57
C PRO A 81 -11.43 0.16 19.48
N THR A 82 -11.98 -0.68 18.61
CA THR A 82 -11.51 -2.07 18.40
C THR A 82 -10.77 -2.21 17.09
N TYR A 83 -10.09 -3.34 16.87
CA TYR A 83 -9.30 -3.60 15.68
C TYR A 83 -9.79 -4.86 14.97
N VAL A 84 -9.81 -4.85 13.63
CA VAL A 84 -10.34 -5.95 12.81
C VAL A 84 -9.33 -6.35 11.74
N SER A 85 -8.89 -7.60 11.76
CA SER A 85 -8.00 -8.18 10.74
C SER A 85 -8.78 -8.78 9.56
N PRO A 86 -8.24 -8.78 8.33
CA PRO A 86 -7.05 -8.03 7.92
C PRO A 86 -7.32 -6.53 7.78
N GLY A 87 -6.27 -5.72 7.82
CA GLY A 87 -6.29 -4.34 7.37
C GLY A 87 -6.55 -4.23 5.86
N TYR A 88 -6.55 -3.00 5.33
CA TYR A 88 -6.75 -2.72 3.92
C TYR A 88 -5.71 -3.43 3.03
N THR A 89 -4.48 -3.56 3.53
CA THR A 89 -3.36 -4.21 2.82
C THR A 89 -3.49 -5.73 2.70
N GLY A 90 -4.50 -6.34 3.34
CA GLY A 90 -4.58 -7.79 3.50
C GLY A 90 -3.73 -8.33 4.66
N TYR A 91 -3.01 -7.46 5.36
CA TYR A 91 -2.20 -7.77 6.55
C TYR A 91 -2.67 -6.98 7.76
N GLY A 92 -2.18 -7.37 8.95
CA GLY A 92 -2.37 -6.59 10.17
C GLY A 92 -3.85 -6.38 10.52
N SER A 93 -4.20 -5.18 10.95
CA SER A 93 -5.59 -4.82 11.28
C SER A 93 -5.89 -3.37 10.97
N LYS A 94 -7.17 -3.07 10.78
CA LYS A 94 -7.71 -1.70 10.72
C LYS A 94 -8.38 -1.35 12.05
N ILE A 95 -8.41 -0.06 12.40
CA ILE A 95 -9.21 0.41 13.54
C ILE A 95 -10.68 0.50 13.12
N TYR A 96 -11.57 0.16 14.05
CA TYR A 96 -13.02 0.30 13.93
C TYR A 96 -13.50 1.39 14.87
N PHE A 97 -14.09 2.45 14.29
CA PHE A 97 -14.77 3.48 15.04
C PHE A 97 -16.29 3.24 14.99
N GLN A 98 -16.90 3.12 16.17
CA GLN A 98 -18.34 3.20 16.34
C GLN A 98 -18.73 4.64 16.65
N GLY A 99 -19.25 5.34 15.66
CA GLY A 99 -19.58 6.76 15.80
C GLY A 99 -20.58 7.03 16.94
N ALA A 100 -21.54 6.11 17.17
CA ALA A 100 -22.52 6.21 18.24
C ALA A 100 -21.92 6.15 19.66
N LEU A 101 -20.69 5.65 19.80
CA LEU A 101 -19.94 5.60 21.05
C LEU A 101 -18.88 6.72 21.15
N ASN A 102 -18.85 7.65 20.19
CA ASN A 102 -17.85 8.72 20.09
C ASN A 102 -16.42 8.16 20.16
N GLN A 103 -16.16 7.03 19.50
CA GLN A 103 -14.83 6.42 19.47
C GLN A 103 -13.89 7.24 18.59
N SER A 104 -12.68 7.48 19.08
CA SER A 104 -11.70 8.30 18.37
C SER A 104 -10.26 7.99 18.82
N VAL A 105 -9.31 8.61 18.14
CA VAL A 105 -7.91 8.66 18.57
C VAL A 105 -7.47 10.11 18.67
N ARG A 106 -6.68 10.43 19.69
CA ARG A 106 -6.21 11.79 19.94
C ARG A 106 -4.71 11.82 20.16
N VAL A 107 -4.00 12.71 19.48
CA VAL A 107 -2.57 12.93 19.69
C VAL A 107 -2.42 14.06 20.70
N THR A 108 -1.96 13.73 21.91
CA THR A 108 -1.88 14.68 23.04
C THR A 108 -0.50 15.27 23.22
N TYR A 109 0.56 14.49 22.97
CA TYR A 109 1.94 14.95 23.11
C TYR A 109 2.90 14.16 22.20
N PRO A 110 3.86 14.82 21.53
CA PRO A 110 3.93 16.27 21.36
C PRO A 110 2.72 16.80 20.57
N VAL A 111 2.33 18.04 20.83
CA VAL A 111 1.26 18.69 20.07
C VAL A 111 1.75 18.93 18.64
N LEU A 112 0.96 18.48 17.66
CA LEU A 112 1.19 18.78 16.25
C LEU A 112 0.76 20.22 15.98
N ASN A 113 1.68 21.16 15.83
CA ASN A 113 1.31 22.53 15.45
C ASN A 113 1.27 22.63 13.92
N LEU A 114 0.05 22.76 13.37
CA LEU A 114 -0.18 22.82 11.92
C LEU A 114 -0.29 24.26 11.40
N ALA A 115 -0.29 25.27 12.29
CA ALA A 115 -0.47 26.67 11.93
C ALA A 115 0.65 27.17 11.01
N TYR A 116 0.28 27.90 9.96
CA TYR A 116 1.21 28.53 9.00
C TYR A 116 2.20 27.56 8.33
N THR A 117 1.78 26.32 8.10
CA THR A 117 2.63 25.30 7.46
C THR A 117 1.89 24.58 6.33
N SER A 118 2.65 24.08 5.36
CA SER A 118 2.12 23.14 4.37
C SER A 118 2.02 21.75 4.98
N LEU A 119 1.00 20.98 4.61
CA LEU A 119 0.76 19.63 5.13
C LEU A 119 0.07 18.75 4.10
N SER A 120 0.17 17.44 4.30
CA SER A 120 -0.65 16.43 3.64
C SER A 120 -1.11 15.40 4.67
N ILE A 121 -2.38 15.04 4.65
CA ILE A 121 -2.95 13.97 5.48
C ILE A 121 -3.68 12.99 4.58
N GLU A 122 -3.39 11.70 4.74
CA GLU A 122 -3.91 10.62 3.91
C GLU A 122 -4.42 9.47 4.77
N ALA A 123 -5.40 8.72 4.27
CA ALA A 123 -5.86 7.50 4.91
C ALA A 123 -6.63 6.59 3.94
N TRP A 124 -6.67 5.30 4.29
CA TRP A 124 -7.68 4.40 3.77
C TRP A 124 -8.90 4.42 4.70
N ILE A 125 -10.09 4.68 4.15
CA ILE A 125 -11.34 4.68 4.90
C ILE A 125 -12.38 3.74 4.29
N TYR A 126 -13.17 3.10 5.16
CA TYR A 126 -14.33 2.29 4.81
C TYR A 126 -15.52 2.80 5.62
N PRO A 127 -16.24 3.83 5.14
CA PRO A 127 -17.40 4.37 5.86
C PRO A 127 -18.56 3.38 5.81
N PHE A 128 -19.21 3.09 6.94
CA PHE A 128 -20.42 2.25 7.00
C PHE A 128 -21.70 3.01 6.68
N ASN A 129 -21.66 4.31 6.92
CA ASN A 129 -22.69 5.27 6.56
C ASN A 129 -22.01 6.51 5.98
N VAL A 130 -22.77 7.24 5.18
CA VAL A 130 -22.33 8.51 4.61
C VAL A 130 -23.48 9.48 4.84
N SER A 131 -23.29 10.46 5.71
CA SER A 131 -24.34 11.42 6.04
C SER A 131 -24.64 12.34 4.85
N THR A 132 -25.92 12.62 4.62
CA THR A 132 -26.36 13.57 3.58
C THR A 132 -26.58 14.97 4.13
N ASN A 133 -26.67 15.11 5.45
CA ASN A 133 -27.05 16.34 6.15
C ASN A 133 -26.17 16.67 7.36
N ALA A 134 -25.03 16.01 7.51
CA ALA A 134 -24.05 16.29 8.54
C ALA A 134 -22.61 16.12 8.02
N ASP A 135 -21.66 16.57 8.83
CA ASP A 135 -20.22 16.44 8.58
C ASP A 135 -19.70 15.27 9.43
N ASP A 136 -19.39 14.15 8.78
CA ASP A 136 -18.78 12.98 9.41
C ASP A 136 -17.26 13.21 9.49
N SER A 137 -16.72 13.28 10.70
CA SER A 137 -15.31 13.61 10.93
C SER A 137 -14.37 12.51 10.53
N ILE A 138 -13.28 12.87 9.84
CA ILE A 138 -12.17 11.96 9.52
C ILE A 138 -10.95 12.36 10.35
N PHE A 139 -10.48 13.60 10.18
CA PHE A 139 -9.44 14.21 11.00
C PHE A 139 -9.81 15.63 11.36
N SER A 140 -9.29 16.11 12.48
CA SER A 140 -9.43 17.52 12.83
C SER A 140 -8.28 18.05 13.67
N GLN A 141 -8.17 19.36 13.64
CA GLN A 141 -7.50 20.14 14.66
C GLN A 141 -8.29 21.44 14.86
N CYS A 142 -9.02 21.52 15.96
CA CYS A 142 -9.90 22.67 16.22
C CYS A 142 -9.56 23.35 17.55
N GLN A 143 -9.02 24.56 17.45
CA GLN A 143 -8.78 25.44 18.60
C GLN A 143 -10.07 26.18 18.98
N ALA A 144 -10.79 26.72 17.99
CA ALA A 144 -12.03 27.47 18.18
C ALA A 144 -12.93 27.32 16.95
N LEU A 145 -14.24 27.50 17.13
CA LEU A 145 -15.21 27.59 16.03
C LEU A 145 -15.14 28.96 15.35
N ALA A 146 -13.98 29.25 14.76
CA ALA A 146 -13.68 30.49 14.07
C ALA A 146 -12.92 30.19 12.78
N THR A 147 -13.08 31.06 11.77
CA THR A 147 -12.31 31.01 10.52
C THR A 147 -10.83 30.89 10.83
N ASP A 148 -10.13 30.03 10.09
CA ASP A 148 -8.71 29.75 10.23
C ASP A 148 -8.28 29.04 11.53
N GLN A 149 -9.18 28.77 12.48
CA GLN A 149 -8.83 28.15 13.78
C GLN A 149 -9.44 26.76 14.01
N CYS A 150 -10.13 26.20 13.03
CA CYS A 150 -10.62 24.82 13.06
C CYS A 150 -10.42 24.12 11.72
N LEU A 151 -9.35 23.34 11.63
CA LEU A 151 -9.11 22.44 10.51
C LEU A 151 -10.00 21.22 10.73
N HIS A 152 -10.89 20.94 9.78
CA HIS A 152 -11.60 19.67 9.74
C HIS A 152 -11.54 19.06 8.34
N PHE A 153 -11.26 17.77 8.30
CA PHE A 153 -11.37 16.93 7.12
C PHE A 153 -12.51 15.95 7.33
N VAL A 154 -13.54 16.06 6.50
CA VAL A 154 -14.85 15.48 6.76
C VAL A 154 -15.46 14.91 5.48
N LEU A 155 -16.38 13.95 5.63
CA LEU A 155 -17.40 13.68 4.62
C LEU A 155 -18.62 14.54 4.97
N ALA A 156 -18.88 15.57 4.17
CA ALA A 156 -19.97 16.51 4.39
C ALA A 156 -20.99 16.42 3.26
N SER A 157 -22.22 16.04 3.59
CA SER A 157 -23.26 15.71 2.60
C SER A 157 -22.79 14.68 1.56
N GLY A 158 -21.94 13.75 1.98
CA GLY A 158 -21.35 12.70 1.15
C GLY A 158 -20.19 13.10 0.24
N TYR A 159 -19.72 14.34 0.33
CA TYR A 159 -18.54 14.81 -0.41
C TYR A 159 -17.38 15.03 0.54
N LEU A 160 -16.17 14.73 0.08
CA LEU A 160 -14.96 14.99 0.82
C LEU A 160 -14.71 16.51 0.91
N ARG A 161 -14.44 17.02 2.12
CA ARG A 161 -14.15 18.45 2.34
C ARG A 161 -12.98 18.61 3.31
N MET A 162 -12.08 19.51 2.97
CA MET A 162 -11.12 20.10 3.89
C MET A 162 -11.51 21.55 4.11
N ARG A 163 -11.59 22.00 5.36
CA ARG A 163 -11.87 23.41 5.68
C ARG A 163 -11.08 23.91 6.87
N PHE A 164 -10.85 25.21 6.88
CA PHE A 164 -10.48 25.99 8.07
C PHE A 164 -11.74 26.71 8.58
N TYR A 165 -12.65 25.93 9.16
CA TYR A 165 -14.01 26.33 9.55
C TYR A 165 -14.91 26.66 8.35
N ASN A 166 -15.14 27.94 8.05
CA ASN A 166 -16.02 28.37 6.94
C ASN A 166 -15.30 28.48 5.59
N ASP A 167 -13.99 28.23 5.56
CA ASP A 167 -13.15 28.45 4.39
C ASP A 167 -12.54 27.14 3.90
N GLY A 168 -13.03 26.60 2.78
CA GLY A 168 -12.37 25.43 2.24
C GLY A 168 -12.93 24.74 1.01
N SER A 169 -12.18 23.71 0.63
CA SER A 169 -12.42 22.88 -0.55
C SER A 169 -13.60 21.93 -0.41
N GLN A 170 -14.22 21.63 -1.56
CA GLN A 170 -15.19 20.57 -1.72
C GLN A 170 -14.81 19.69 -2.91
N GLY A 171 -14.82 18.39 -2.66
CA GLY A 171 -14.67 17.35 -3.67
C GLY A 171 -15.94 17.13 -4.50
N VAL A 172 -15.80 16.41 -5.62
CA VAL A 172 -16.90 16.08 -6.54
C VAL A 172 -17.37 14.63 -6.43
N THR A 173 -16.59 13.76 -5.81
CA THR A 173 -16.96 12.35 -5.63
C THR A 173 -18.01 12.20 -4.53
N LEU A 174 -19.18 11.65 -4.88
CA LEU A 174 -20.19 11.24 -3.91
C LEU A 174 -19.83 9.88 -3.33
N PHE A 175 -19.49 9.85 -2.04
CA PHE A 175 -19.10 8.64 -1.33
C PHE A 175 -20.28 7.70 -1.18
N GLN A 176 -20.04 6.42 -1.45
CA GLN A 176 -20.93 5.32 -1.13
C GLN A 176 -20.43 4.57 0.11
N PRO A 177 -21.32 4.13 1.00
CA PRO A 177 -20.94 3.33 2.14
C PRO A 177 -20.41 1.95 1.70
N ASN A 178 -19.74 1.27 2.62
CA ASN A 178 -19.32 -0.12 2.51
C ASN A 178 -18.31 -0.41 1.38
N ARG A 179 -17.38 0.52 1.14
CA ARG A 179 -16.24 0.30 0.26
C ARG A 179 -15.04 1.15 0.68
N TRP A 180 -13.85 0.67 0.32
CA TRP A 180 -12.61 1.37 0.57
C TRP A 180 -12.43 2.57 -0.36
N TYR A 181 -11.89 3.64 0.20
CA TYR A 181 -11.34 4.79 -0.51
C TYR A 181 -9.99 5.13 0.08
N HIS A 182 -9.03 5.47 -0.78
CA HIS A 182 -7.92 6.31 -0.36
C HIS A 182 -8.40 7.76 -0.42
N ILE A 183 -8.16 8.53 0.64
CA ILE A 183 -8.46 9.95 0.69
C ILE A 183 -7.20 10.71 1.06
N ALA A 184 -7.06 11.90 0.50
CA ALA A 184 -6.01 12.82 0.88
C ALA A 184 -6.56 14.24 1.00
N CYS A 185 -6.01 15.00 1.94
CA CYS A 185 -6.03 16.45 1.88
C CYS A 185 -4.61 16.98 1.87
N VAL A 186 -4.38 17.98 1.02
CA VAL A 186 -3.11 18.68 0.87
C VAL A 186 -3.38 20.16 1.05
N TYR A 187 -2.65 20.79 1.94
CA TYR A 187 -2.61 22.24 2.04
C TYR A 187 -1.21 22.73 1.71
N ASP A 188 -1.11 23.52 0.65
CA ASP A 188 0.09 24.27 0.30
C ASP A 188 -0.05 25.69 0.85
N TYR A 189 0.70 25.97 1.93
CA TYR A 189 0.74 27.28 2.56
C TYR A 189 1.34 28.35 1.65
N THR A 190 2.31 27.98 0.80
CA THR A 190 2.99 28.94 -0.10
C THR A 190 2.10 29.37 -1.25
N LEU A 191 1.25 28.45 -1.73
CA LEU A 191 0.31 28.70 -2.81
C LEU A 191 -1.10 29.06 -2.32
N THR A 192 -1.35 29.04 -1.01
CA THR A 192 -2.68 29.15 -0.41
C THR A 192 -3.67 28.26 -1.15
N ALA A 193 -3.41 26.96 -1.17
CA ALA A 193 -4.20 25.98 -1.90
C ALA A 193 -4.55 24.79 -1.00
N GLN A 194 -5.85 24.56 -0.80
CA GLN A 194 -6.40 23.33 -0.23
C GLN A 194 -6.83 22.42 -1.38
N ILE A 195 -6.41 21.16 -1.34
CA ILE A 195 -6.65 20.19 -2.38
C ILE A 195 -7.10 18.89 -1.73
N VAL A 196 -8.17 18.30 -2.23
CA VAL A 196 -8.65 16.98 -1.80
C VAL A 196 -8.53 15.99 -2.95
N TYR A 197 -8.13 14.76 -2.61
CA TYR A 197 -7.98 13.67 -3.57
C TYR A 197 -8.77 12.46 -3.10
N VAL A 198 -9.32 11.73 -4.07
CA VAL A 198 -9.99 10.44 -3.87
C VAL A 198 -9.33 9.41 -4.78
N ASN A 199 -8.90 8.29 -4.21
CA ASN A 199 -8.18 7.21 -4.90
C ASN A 199 -6.96 7.69 -5.70
N GLY A 200 -6.26 8.70 -5.16
CA GLY A 200 -5.07 9.27 -5.78
C GLY A 200 -5.34 10.33 -6.85
N VAL A 201 -6.60 10.59 -7.19
CA VAL A 201 -7.01 11.53 -8.24
C VAL A 201 -7.56 12.80 -7.60
N LEU A 202 -7.22 13.95 -8.18
CA LEU A 202 -7.74 15.26 -7.76
C LEU A 202 -9.27 15.23 -7.76
N ASP A 203 -9.87 15.52 -6.61
CA ASP A 203 -11.32 15.53 -6.43
C ASP A 203 -11.87 16.96 -6.22
N GLY A 204 -11.05 17.87 -5.68
CA GLY A 204 -11.42 19.28 -5.53
C GLY A 204 -10.25 20.14 -5.09
N SER A 205 -10.30 21.43 -5.40
CA SER A 205 -9.29 22.41 -5.00
C SER A 205 -9.93 23.75 -4.67
N TYR A 206 -9.32 24.50 -3.75
CA TYR A 206 -9.82 25.78 -3.33
C TYR A 206 -8.68 26.64 -2.75
N SER A 207 -8.77 27.96 -2.93
CA SER A 207 -7.82 28.90 -2.36
C SER A 207 -8.43 29.61 -1.16
N PRO A 208 -8.05 29.26 0.09
CA PRO A 208 -8.55 29.95 1.26
C PRO A 208 -8.11 31.40 1.31
N SER A 209 -8.96 32.22 1.92
CA SER A 209 -8.77 33.64 2.20
C SER A 209 -7.65 33.92 3.19
N GLY A 210 -7.32 32.94 4.04
CA GLY A 210 -6.25 32.99 5.02
C GLY A 210 -5.60 31.63 5.26
N PRO A 211 -4.41 31.60 5.88
CA PRO A 211 -3.80 30.34 6.28
C PRO A 211 -4.47 29.78 7.52
N TYR A 212 -4.26 28.49 7.79
CA TYR A 212 -4.63 27.92 9.09
C TYR A 212 -3.76 28.51 10.21
N GLN A 213 -4.40 28.93 11.31
CA GLN A 213 -3.84 29.69 12.42
C GLN A 213 -4.00 28.97 13.78
N GLY A 214 -4.63 27.80 13.83
CA GLY A 214 -4.85 27.08 15.08
C GLY A 214 -3.56 26.49 15.66
N THR A 215 -3.19 26.92 16.86
CA THR A 215 -1.92 26.54 17.52
C THR A 215 -2.10 25.62 18.73
N SER A 216 -3.30 25.56 19.31
CA SER A 216 -3.57 24.81 20.54
C SER A 216 -4.67 23.75 20.42
N GLY A 217 -5.22 23.55 19.22
CA GLY A 217 -6.16 22.47 18.95
C GLY A 217 -5.45 21.10 19.02
N LEU A 218 -6.13 20.09 19.53
CA LEU A 218 -5.62 18.72 19.53
C LEU A 218 -5.80 18.11 18.14
N PHE A 219 -4.84 17.31 17.69
CA PHE A 219 -5.03 16.51 16.47
C PHE A 219 -5.85 15.27 16.81
N GLU A 220 -6.98 15.12 16.13
CA GLU A 220 -7.95 14.06 16.40
C GLU A 220 -8.28 13.28 15.13
N ILE A 221 -8.46 11.98 15.30
CA ILE A 221 -8.83 11.03 14.26
C ILE A 221 -10.19 10.44 14.61
N GLY A 222 -11.13 10.48 13.66
CA GLY A 222 -12.49 9.99 13.79
C GLY A 222 -13.46 10.95 14.50
N ILE A 223 -13.01 12.13 14.94
CA ILE A 223 -13.85 13.12 15.63
C ILE A 223 -13.30 14.54 15.45
N ALA A 224 -14.15 15.53 15.71
CA ALA A 224 -13.72 16.90 15.96
C ALA A 224 -14.31 17.45 17.25
N THR A 225 -13.45 18.04 18.08
CA THR A 225 -13.85 18.67 19.34
C THR A 225 -13.29 20.09 19.49
N VAL A 226 -14.02 20.94 20.22
CA VAL A 226 -13.56 22.24 20.71
C VAL A 226 -13.86 22.31 22.20
N ASN A 227 -12.84 22.58 23.02
CA ASN A 227 -12.94 22.51 24.49
C ASN A 227 -13.58 21.18 24.95
N TYR A 228 -13.18 20.06 24.33
CA TYR A 228 -13.71 18.71 24.59
C TYR A 228 -15.20 18.49 24.24
N ASN A 229 -15.89 19.48 23.66
CA ASN A 229 -17.24 19.30 23.13
C ASN A 229 -17.16 18.87 21.67
N ILE A 230 -17.95 17.86 21.30
CA ILE A 230 -18.02 17.34 19.93
C ILE A 230 -18.73 18.36 19.03
N VAL A 231 -18.15 18.65 17.86
CA VAL A 231 -18.67 19.67 16.92
C VAL A 231 -19.05 19.11 15.54
N THR A 232 -18.81 17.83 15.32
CA THR A 232 -19.13 17.08 14.09
C THR A 232 -19.71 15.70 14.45
N GLN A 233 -20.26 14.97 13.47
CA GLN A 233 -20.61 13.57 13.69
C GLN A 233 -19.32 12.73 13.77
N PRO A 234 -19.12 11.89 14.79
CA PRO A 234 -17.97 10.99 14.84
C PRO A 234 -18.01 9.95 13.71
N PHE A 235 -16.84 9.57 13.21
CA PHE A 235 -16.70 8.57 12.16
C PHE A 235 -17.32 7.24 12.56
N ASN A 236 -18.00 6.59 11.61
CA ASN A 236 -18.51 5.24 11.79
C ASN A 236 -18.06 4.34 10.63
N GLY A 237 -17.08 3.48 10.90
CA GLY A 237 -16.46 2.64 9.89
C GLY A 237 -15.05 2.23 10.23
N TYR A 238 -14.34 1.67 9.24
CA TYR A 238 -12.95 1.31 9.38
C TYR A 238 -12.00 2.39 8.85
N MET A 239 -10.83 2.51 9.46
CA MET A 239 -9.73 3.36 9.00
C MET A 239 -8.40 2.60 9.12
N ASP A 240 -7.50 2.84 8.19
CA ASP A 240 -6.20 2.18 8.11
C ASP A 240 -5.15 3.10 7.45
N GLN A 241 -3.88 2.91 7.78
CA GLN A 241 -2.71 3.65 7.26
C GLN A 241 -2.91 5.18 7.25
N VAL A 242 -3.18 5.77 8.41
CA VAL A 242 -3.27 7.23 8.50
C VAL A 242 -1.87 7.83 8.43
N LEU A 243 -1.63 8.63 7.41
CA LEU A 243 -0.33 9.22 7.11
C LEU A 243 -0.41 10.75 7.23
N PHE A 244 0.46 11.34 8.04
CA PHE A 244 0.69 12.78 8.08
C PHE A 244 2.09 13.07 7.52
N THR A 245 2.14 13.99 6.56
CA THR A 245 3.39 14.48 5.97
C THR A 245 3.48 16.00 6.19
N PRO A 246 4.56 16.52 6.80
CA PRO A 246 4.69 17.95 7.12
C PRO A 246 5.14 18.80 5.92
N ARG A 247 4.55 18.53 4.76
CA ARG A 247 4.69 19.32 3.53
C ARG A 247 3.51 19.05 2.60
N ALA A 248 3.32 19.93 1.63
CA ALA A 248 2.42 19.66 0.52
C ALA A 248 3.03 18.55 -0.36
N LYS A 249 2.29 17.46 -0.55
CA LYS A 249 2.58 16.42 -1.53
C LYS A 249 2.01 16.81 -2.89
N ASN A 250 2.74 16.50 -3.95
CA ASN A 250 2.23 16.71 -5.30
C ASN A 250 1.28 15.57 -5.72
N ALA A 251 0.56 15.77 -6.83
CA ALA A 251 -0.42 14.81 -7.32
C ALA A 251 0.17 13.43 -7.63
N THR A 252 1.41 13.34 -8.12
CA THR A 252 2.09 12.06 -8.40
C THR A 252 2.38 11.30 -7.12
N GLU A 253 2.80 11.98 -6.06
CA GLU A 253 3.04 11.35 -4.76
C GLU A 253 1.73 10.84 -4.14
N ILE A 254 0.65 11.61 -4.21
CA ILE A 254 -0.68 11.17 -3.73
C ILE A 254 -1.21 9.99 -4.56
N LEU A 255 -1.00 10.01 -5.88
CA LEU A 255 -1.39 8.92 -6.75
C LEU A 255 -0.60 7.63 -6.45
N ASN A 256 0.69 7.75 -6.15
CA ASN A 256 1.51 6.60 -5.78
C ASN A 256 1.08 6.03 -4.42
N ASP A 257 0.83 6.85 -3.40
CA ASP A 257 0.38 6.35 -2.11
C ASP A 257 -0.97 5.62 -2.20
N ALA A 258 -1.85 6.07 -3.10
CA ALA A 258 -3.12 5.43 -3.36
C ALA A 258 -3.04 4.14 -4.20
N THR A 259 -2.03 3.99 -5.07
CA THR A 259 -2.07 2.98 -6.15
C THR A 259 -0.82 2.12 -6.32
N LEU A 260 0.30 2.46 -5.70
CA LEU A 260 1.48 1.61 -5.63
C LEU A 260 1.27 0.56 -4.54
N THR A 261 1.03 -0.69 -4.93
CA THR A 261 0.75 -1.79 -4.01
C THR A 261 2.02 -2.34 -3.37
N ALA A 262 3.11 -2.44 -4.14
CA ALA A 262 4.40 -2.88 -3.65
C ALA A 262 5.53 -2.35 -4.55
N TYR A 263 6.68 -2.08 -3.96
CA TYR A 263 7.90 -1.67 -4.64
C TYR A 263 9.12 -2.30 -3.96
N TYR A 264 9.78 -3.25 -4.63
CA TYR A 264 11.04 -3.81 -4.19
C TYR A 264 12.18 -3.21 -5.01
N SER A 265 12.86 -2.22 -4.42
CA SER A 265 14.08 -1.60 -4.98
C SER A 265 15.28 -2.54 -4.92
N PHE A 266 15.30 -3.45 -3.93
CA PHE A 266 16.47 -4.28 -3.59
C PHE A 266 17.74 -3.51 -3.19
N ASP A 267 17.65 -2.20 -2.97
CA ASP A 267 18.72 -1.33 -2.46
C ASP A 267 18.87 -1.38 -0.95
N GLY A 268 17.72 -1.29 -0.25
CA GLY A 268 17.60 -1.57 1.18
C GLY A 268 17.55 -3.08 1.42
N GLY A 269 17.03 -3.56 2.53
CA GLY A 269 16.92 -5.01 2.80
C GLY A 269 16.33 -5.82 1.62
N LEU A 270 16.85 -7.04 1.39
CA LEU A 270 16.51 -7.90 0.25
C LEU A 270 15.01 -8.16 0.06
N TYR A 271 14.25 -8.03 1.14
CA TYR A 271 12.83 -8.35 1.20
C TYR A 271 11.96 -7.17 1.59
N LEU A 272 12.54 -5.97 1.72
CA LEU A 272 11.80 -4.80 2.17
C LEU A 272 10.99 -4.21 1.03
N ASP A 273 9.69 -4.06 1.26
CA ASP A 273 8.85 -3.22 0.42
C ASP A 273 9.17 -1.75 0.73
N SER A 274 9.65 -1.06 -0.29
CA SER A 274 9.92 0.38 -0.31
C SER A 274 8.69 1.20 -0.70
N GLY A 275 7.55 0.53 -0.97
CA GLY A 275 6.27 1.14 -1.25
C GLY A 275 5.46 1.50 0.00
N PRO A 276 4.28 2.12 -0.18
CA PRO A 276 3.49 2.68 0.92
C PRO A 276 2.82 1.62 1.80
N LEU A 277 2.71 0.36 1.35
CA LEU A 277 1.96 -0.70 2.05
C LEU A 277 2.83 -1.65 2.86
N TRP A 278 4.16 -1.55 2.75
CA TRP A 278 5.13 -2.33 3.54
C TRP A 278 4.93 -3.85 3.48
N ILE A 279 4.51 -4.36 2.32
CA ILE A 279 4.26 -5.79 2.07
C ILE A 279 5.62 -6.48 1.84
N ASN A 280 6.34 -6.78 2.92
CA ASN A 280 7.65 -7.41 2.82
C ASN A 280 7.59 -8.81 2.17
N GLY A 281 8.65 -9.13 1.43
CA GLY A 281 8.81 -10.42 0.77
C GLY A 281 9.53 -11.46 1.62
N THR A 282 9.82 -12.57 0.97
CA THR A 282 10.71 -13.65 1.40
C THR A 282 11.43 -14.21 0.18
N GLY A 283 12.46 -15.03 0.37
CA GLY A 283 13.14 -15.64 -0.77
C GLY A 283 14.02 -16.81 -0.38
N VAL A 284 14.42 -17.57 -1.39
CA VAL A 284 15.34 -18.71 -1.28
C VAL A 284 16.42 -18.54 -2.33
N SER A 285 17.68 -18.73 -1.93
CA SER A 285 18.86 -18.71 -2.81
C SER A 285 19.03 -17.43 -3.64
N VAL A 286 18.48 -16.31 -3.18
CA VAL A 286 18.67 -15.00 -3.82
C VAL A 286 19.74 -14.18 -3.10
N ASN A 287 20.51 -13.40 -3.86
CA ASN A 287 21.59 -12.56 -3.34
C ASN A 287 21.58 -11.19 -4.03
N ARG A 288 22.22 -10.20 -3.41
CA ARG A 288 22.43 -8.90 -4.06
C ARG A 288 23.43 -9.01 -5.20
N THR A 289 23.23 -8.20 -6.22
CA THR A 289 24.18 -7.96 -7.30
C THR A 289 24.09 -6.49 -7.74
N THR A 290 24.96 -6.05 -8.64
CA THR A 290 24.86 -4.70 -9.23
C THR A 290 23.57 -4.57 -10.04
N GLY A 291 22.77 -3.57 -9.69
CA GLY A 291 21.47 -3.31 -10.31
C GLY A 291 21.50 -2.48 -11.58
N ARG A 292 20.32 -2.26 -12.15
CA ARG A 292 20.08 -1.20 -13.12
C ARG A 292 20.15 0.15 -12.42
N VAL A 293 19.56 0.21 -11.23
CA VAL A 293 19.69 1.28 -10.24
C VAL A 293 20.38 0.62 -9.05
N ASN A 294 21.52 1.15 -8.59
CA ASN A 294 22.18 0.68 -7.37
C ASN A 294 22.34 -0.86 -7.25
N GLN A 295 21.45 -1.56 -6.54
CA GLN A 295 21.51 -3.00 -6.28
C GLN A 295 20.28 -3.75 -6.81
N ALA A 296 20.50 -4.97 -7.29
CA ALA A 296 19.45 -5.85 -7.79
C ALA A 296 19.44 -7.20 -7.08
N LEU A 297 18.38 -7.97 -7.30
CA LEU A 297 18.25 -9.34 -6.84
C LEU A 297 18.73 -10.35 -7.90
N SER A 298 19.66 -11.23 -7.52
CA SER A 298 20.22 -12.27 -8.37
C SER A 298 19.52 -13.62 -8.17
N PHE A 299 19.19 -14.28 -9.28
CA PHE A 299 18.60 -15.62 -9.39
C PHE A 299 19.60 -16.54 -10.09
N ALA A 300 20.53 -17.11 -9.33
CA ALA A 300 21.69 -17.82 -9.87
C ALA A 300 21.57 -19.35 -9.82
N THR A 301 20.62 -19.89 -9.06
CA THR A 301 20.44 -21.34 -8.86
C THR A 301 19.07 -21.80 -9.37
N SER A 302 18.91 -23.10 -9.61
CA SER A 302 17.63 -23.71 -10.02
C SER A 302 16.53 -23.65 -8.95
N SER A 303 16.85 -23.22 -7.74
CA SER A 303 15.92 -23.04 -6.63
C SER A 303 15.72 -21.57 -6.22
N SER A 304 16.28 -20.63 -7.00
CA SER A 304 16.24 -19.21 -6.67
C SER A 304 14.84 -18.63 -6.88
N TYR A 305 14.27 -18.05 -5.83
CA TYR A 305 13.03 -17.29 -5.95
C TYR A 305 12.91 -16.17 -4.90
N PHE A 306 12.11 -15.18 -5.25
CA PHE A 306 11.55 -14.20 -4.31
C PHE A 306 10.03 -14.37 -4.29
N GLN A 307 9.39 -14.11 -3.16
CA GLN A 307 7.94 -14.21 -3.02
C GLN A 307 7.39 -13.14 -2.08
N ALA A 308 6.26 -12.54 -2.47
CA ALA A 308 5.43 -11.71 -1.61
C ALA A 308 3.97 -12.13 -1.76
N THR A 309 3.17 -12.01 -0.70
CA THR A 309 1.78 -12.47 -0.66
C THR A 309 0.82 -11.35 -0.26
N GLY A 310 -0.48 -11.64 -0.14
CA GLY A 310 -1.48 -10.69 0.36
C GLY A 310 -1.98 -9.67 -0.67
N PHE A 311 -1.70 -9.85 -1.95
CA PHE A 311 -2.15 -8.93 -3.01
C PHE A 311 -3.65 -9.12 -3.32
N THR A 312 -4.51 -8.58 -2.46
CA THR A 312 -5.98 -8.69 -2.52
C THR A 312 -6.56 -8.14 -3.83
N LEU A 313 -6.11 -6.96 -4.24
CA LEU A 313 -6.61 -6.33 -5.47
C LEU A 313 -6.24 -7.13 -6.72
N LEU A 314 -5.03 -7.69 -6.79
CA LEU A 314 -4.62 -8.56 -7.90
C LEU A 314 -5.48 -9.84 -8.01
N GLY A 315 -6.09 -10.27 -6.91
CA GLY A 315 -7.04 -11.38 -6.82
C GLY A 315 -8.50 -11.03 -7.11
N THR A 316 -8.78 -9.77 -7.48
CA THR A 316 -10.15 -9.28 -7.73
C THR A 316 -10.46 -9.25 -9.23
N VAL A 317 -11.62 -9.78 -9.61
CA VAL A 317 -12.09 -9.83 -11.00
C VAL A 317 -12.13 -8.42 -11.60
N ASN A 318 -11.60 -8.28 -12.82
CA ASN A 318 -11.54 -7.01 -13.56
C ASN A 318 -10.80 -5.85 -12.87
N GLN A 319 -10.10 -6.10 -11.75
CA GLN A 319 -9.23 -5.09 -11.16
C GLN A 319 -8.13 -4.73 -12.15
N SER A 320 -7.96 -3.43 -12.40
CA SER A 320 -6.84 -2.94 -13.21
C SER A 320 -5.55 -3.04 -12.40
N PHE A 321 -4.45 -3.39 -13.06
CA PHE A 321 -3.15 -3.49 -12.42
C PHE A 321 -2.03 -3.23 -13.41
N SER A 322 -0.83 -3.00 -12.88
CA SER A 322 0.39 -2.97 -13.68
C SER A 322 1.54 -3.61 -12.92
N ILE A 323 2.40 -4.32 -13.63
CA ILE A 323 3.61 -4.96 -13.11
C ILE A 323 4.79 -4.40 -13.91
N ALA A 324 5.74 -3.76 -13.24
CA ALA A 324 6.93 -3.19 -13.86
C ALA A 324 8.19 -3.73 -13.19
N LEU A 325 9.21 -4.07 -13.99
CA LEU A 325 10.50 -4.51 -13.48
C LEU A 325 11.59 -4.40 -14.54
N TRP A 326 12.83 -4.30 -14.09
CA TRP A 326 14.01 -4.50 -14.91
C TRP A 326 14.50 -5.94 -14.79
N ILE A 327 14.91 -6.53 -15.91
CA ILE A 327 15.52 -7.87 -15.94
C ILE A 327 16.82 -7.88 -16.73
N LYS A 328 17.77 -8.71 -16.30
CA LYS A 328 19.03 -8.99 -16.99
C LYS A 328 19.25 -10.50 -17.05
N PRO A 329 18.64 -11.21 -18.01
CA PRO A 329 18.74 -12.67 -18.12
C PRO A 329 20.15 -13.09 -18.51
N THR A 330 20.69 -14.15 -17.92
CA THR A 330 21.95 -14.79 -18.37
C THR A 330 21.70 -15.86 -19.43
N THR A 331 20.47 -16.38 -19.49
CA THR A 331 19.98 -17.29 -20.53
C THR A 331 18.55 -16.89 -20.92
N VAL A 332 18.20 -17.06 -22.19
CA VAL A 332 16.85 -16.77 -22.72
C VAL A 332 16.24 -17.95 -23.47
N SER A 333 17.06 -18.86 -24.00
CA SER A 333 16.62 -20.08 -24.67
C SER A 333 16.11 -21.12 -23.67
N GLY A 334 15.07 -21.86 -24.04
CA GLY A 334 14.45 -22.87 -23.17
C GLY A 334 13.29 -22.34 -22.32
N GLY A 335 13.09 -21.02 -22.33
CA GLY A 335 12.02 -20.34 -21.60
C GLY A 335 12.26 -20.25 -20.10
N ALA A 336 11.44 -19.43 -19.43
CA ALA A 336 11.54 -19.16 -18.01
C ALA A 336 10.28 -18.46 -17.50
N THR A 337 10.02 -18.58 -16.20
CA THR A 337 9.03 -17.77 -15.51
C THR A 337 9.70 -16.59 -14.83
N ILE A 338 9.23 -15.37 -15.12
CA ILE A 338 9.75 -14.15 -14.52
C ILE A 338 8.84 -13.73 -13.37
N VAL A 339 7.54 -13.60 -13.62
CA VAL A 339 6.50 -13.27 -12.63
C VAL A 339 5.42 -14.35 -12.67
N HIS A 340 5.27 -15.07 -11.56
CA HIS A 340 4.22 -16.05 -11.34
C HIS A 340 3.22 -15.55 -10.30
N THR A 341 1.94 -15.61 -10.61
CA THR A 341 0.85 -15.18 -9.72
C THR A 341 -0.01 -16.38 -9.35
N SER A 342 -0.36 -16.52 -8.08
CA SER A 342 -1.18 -17.64 -7.59
C SER A 342 -2.05 -17.28 -6.39
N GLY A 343 -3.19 -17.96 -6.23
CA GLY A 343 -4.08 -17.79 -5.07
C GLY A 343 -3.55 -18.43 -3.78
N LEU A 344 -2.56 -19.32 -3.87
CA LEU A 344 -1.90 -19.97 -2.73
C LEU A 344 -0.39 -19.71 -2.74
N THR A 345 0.23 -19.69 -1.55
CA THR A 345 1.69 -19.57 -1.39
C THR A 345 2.46 -20.80 -1.85
N THR A 346 1.79 -21.96 -1.86
CA THR A 346 2.25 -23.21 -2.49
C THR A 346 2.28 -23.13 -4.01
N ARG A 347 1.78 -22.03 -4.60
CA ARG A 347 1.76 -21.75 -6.04
C ARG A 347 0.90 -22.70 -6.85
N THR A 348 -0.19 -23.15 -6.21
CA THR A 348 -1.24 -23.99 -6.75
C THR A 348 -2.60 -23.30 -6.59
N GLY A 349 -3.68 -23.95 -7.00
CA GLY A 349 -5.01 -23.34 -7.07
C GLY A 349 -5.17 -22.54 -8.36
N TRP A 350 -5.74 -21.34 -8.28
CA TRP A 350 -5.68 -20.39 -9.40
C TRP A 350 -4.23 -19.90 -9.56
N CYS A 351 -3.64 -20.06 -10.73
CA CYS A 351 -2.25 -19.64 -10.97
C CYS A 351 -1.96 -19.41 -12.46
N ILE A 352 -1.14 -18.40 -12.73
CA ILE A 352 -0.66 -18.05 -14.06
C ILE A 352 0.75 -17.45 -14.00
N PRO A 353 1.66 -17.79 -14.93
CA PRO A 353 2.87 -17.01 -15.15
C PRO A 353 2.50 -15.76 -15.96
N MET A 354 2.29 -14.63 -15.28
CA MET A 354 1.91 -13.36 -15.92
C MET A 354 3.01 -12.83 -16.84
N ILE A 355 4.28 -12.95 -16.44
CA ILE A 355 5.43 -12.56 -17.26
C ILE A 355 6.43 -13.71 -17.35
N GLY A 356 6.90 -14.03 -18.55
CA GLY A 356 7.89 -15.09 -18.76
C GLY A 356 8.52 -15.07 -20.15
N LEU A 357 9.24 -16.15 -20.48
CA LEU A 357 9.93 -16.34 -21.76
C LEU A 357 9.39 -17.57 -22.51
N SER A 358 9.33 -17.46 -23.84
CA SER A 358 9.12 -18.59 -24.74
C SER A 358 10.38 -19.47 -24.86
N SER A 359 10.30 -20.64 -25.51
CA SER A 359 11.48 -21.47 -25.83
C SER A 359 12.54 -20.72 -26.64
N SER A 360 12.11 -19.76 -27.47
CA SER A 360 12.96 -18.94 -28.33
C SER A 360 13.47 -17.67 -27.63
N GLY A 361 13.07 -17.42 -26.37
CA GLY A 361 13.49 -16.25 -25.60
C GLY A 361 12.67 -14.98 -25.84
N ASN A 362 11.49 -15.09 -26.47
CA ASN A 362 10.54 -13.99 -26.53
C ASN A 362 10.00 -13.70 -25.14
N VAL A 363 10.01 -12.44 -24.71
CA VAL A 363 9.25 -12.04 -23.52
C VAL A 363 7.75 -12.13 -23.80
N ILE A 364 6.98 -12.62 -22.84
CA ILE A 364 5.53 -12.78 -22.94
C ILE A 364 4.89 -12.18 -21.69
N THR A 365 3.81 -11.42 -21.89
CA THR A 365 2.88 -11.01 -20.83
C THR A 365 1.53 -11.68 -21.09
N GLN A 366 0.85 -12.18 -20.06
CA GLN A 366 -0.40 -12.89 -20.24
C GLN A 366 -1.32 -12.90 -19.02
N ASN A 367 -2.61 -12.99 -19.30
CA ASN A 367 -3.67 -13.04 -18.29
C ASN A 367 -4.70 -14.12 -18.55
N TRP A 368 -5.56 -14.36 -17.55
CA TRP A 368 -6.59 -15.39 -17.61
C TRP A 368 -7.97 -14.83 -17.92
N ASN A 369 -8.62 -15.40 -18.94
CA ASN A 369 -10.02 -15.20 -19.28
C ASN A 369 -10.63 -16.50 -19.81
N ASN A 370 -10.80 -17.50 -18.94
CA ASN A 370 -11.13 -18.89 -19.31
C ASN A 370 -10.13 -19.54 -20.28
N GLY A 371 -8.92 -19.00 -20.33
CA GLY A 371 -7.86 -19.31 -21.27
C GLY A 371 -6.81 -18.22 -21.20
N LEU A 372 -5.61 -18.51 -21.69
CA LEU A 372 -4.53 -17.52 -21.71
C LEU A 372 -4.76 -16.51 -22.83
N VAL A 373 -4.68 -15.24 -22.46
CA VAL A 373 -4.66 -14.11 -23.39
C VAL A 373 -3.29 -13.47 -23.27
N SER A 374 -2.48 -13.59 -24.32
CA SER A 374 -1.05 -13.28 -24.26
C SER A 374 -0.63 -12.26 -25.32
N VAL A 375 0.37 -11.45 -24.98
CA VAL A 375 1.13 -10.61 -25.92
C VAL A 375 2.53 -11.18 -26.02
N THR A 376 2.98 -11.50 -27.24
CA THR A 376 4.33 -12.00 -27.50
C THR A 376 5.24 -10.85 -27.91
N GLY A 377 6.27 -10.64 -27.10
CA GLY A 377 7.29 -9.61 -27.22
C GLY A 377 8.49 -9.99 -28.09
N PRO A 378 9.52 -9.14 -28.10
CA PRO A 378 10.76 -9.41 -28.82
C PRO A 378 11.58 -10.49 -28.11
N VAL A 379 12.52 -11.10 -28.84
CA VAL A 379 13.55 -11.97 -28.24
C VAL A 379 14.51 -11.10 -27.43
N LEU A 380 14.73 -11.45 -26.17
CA LEU A 380 15.62 -10.71 -25.28
C LEU A 380 17.09 -11.03 -25.55
N SER A 381 17.95 -10.03 -25.34
CA SER A 381 19.41 -10.24 -25.34
C SER A 381 19.88 -10.64 -23.95
N VAL A 382 20.77 -11.64 -23.89
CA VAL A 382 21.40 -12.04 -22.63
C VAL A 382 22.33 -10.94 -22.11
N ASN A 383 22.43 -10.81 -20.79
CA ASN A 383 23.27 -9.87 -20.07
C ASN A 383 23.01 -8.39 -20.38
N VAL A 384 21.82 -8.05 -20.88
CA VAL A 384 21.37 -6.67 -21.12
C VAL A 384 20.17 -6.36 -20.24
N TRP A 385 20.23 -5.25 -19.51
CA TRP A 385 19.09 -4.75 -18.75
C TRP A 385 17.95 -4.37 -19.71
N THR A 386 16.78 -4.97 -19.53
CA THR A 386 15.57 -4.67 -20.28
C THR A 386 14.45 -4.35 -19.30
N HIS A 387 13.79 -3.21 -19.49
CA HIS A 387 12.61 -2.85 -18.70
C HIS A 387 11.36 -3.47 -19.33
N ILE A 388 10.59 -4.20 -18.55
CA ILE A 388 9.36 -4.85 -18.99
C ILE A 388 8.21 -4.34 -18.12
N VAL A 389 7.12 -3.93 -18.76
CA VAL A 389 5.88 -3.58 -18.08
C VAL A 389 4.71 -4.32 -18.70
N GLU A 390 3.92 -4.95 -17.86
CA GLU A 390 2.57 -5.39 -18.19
C GLU A 390 1.57 -4.41 -17.56
N THR A 391 0.62 -3.92 -18.34
CA THR A 391 -0.56 -3.23 -17.81
C THR A 391 -1.83 -3.97 -18.20
N TYR A 392 -2.82 -3.97 -17.32
CA TYR A 392 -4.15 -4.51 -17.59
C TYR A 392 -5.23 -3.55 -17.09
N SER A 393 -6.25 -3.34 -17.92
CA SER A 393 -7.57 -2.88 -17.46
C SER A 393 -8.68 -3.56 -18.25
N PHE A 394 -9.88 -3.59 -17.68
CA PHE A 394 -11.05 -4.15 -18.35
C PHE A 394 -11.32 -3.48 -19.71
N THR A 395 -11.11 -2.17 -19.81
CA THR A 395 -11.34 -1.38 -21.03
C THR A 395 -10.27 -1.61 -22.09
N ASN A 396 -9.02 -1.87 -21.69
CA ASN A 396 -7.88 -1.87 -22.60
C ASN A 396 -7.26 -3.24 -22.85
N GLY A 397 -7.61 -4.27 -22.06
CA GLY A 397 -6.95 -5.56 -22.10
C GLY A 397 -5.50 -5.46 -21.58
N VAL A 398 -4.64 -6.36 -22.05
CA VAL A 398 -3.21 -6.39 -21.72
C VAL A 398 -2.43 -5.49 -22.66
N ARG A 399 -1.48 -4.74 -22.11
CA ARG A 399 -0.45 -4.02 -22.87
C ARG A 399 0.93 -4.41 -22.35
N MET A 400 1.82 -4.71 -23.28
CA MET A 400 3.24 -4.93 -23.01
C MET A 400 4.02 -3.70 -23.42
N TYR A 401 4.87 -3.19 -22.52
CA TYR A 401 5.87 -2.19 -22.84
C TYR A 401 7.26 -2.77 -22.65
N VAL A 402 8.17 -2.41 -23.55
CA VAL A 402 9.58 -2.79 -23.51
C VAL A 402 10.41 -1.51 -23.59
N ASN A 403 11.30 -1.30 -22.62
CA ASN A 403 12.15 -0.10 -22.52
C ASN A 403 11.38 1.23 -22.62
N GLY A 404 10.20 1.28 -22.00
CA GLY A 404 9.38 2.49 -21.93
C GLY A 404 8.44 2.72 -23.12
N ALA A 405 8.54 1.91 -24.19
CA ALA A 405 7.70 2.01 -25.37
C ALA A 405 6.65 0.88 -25.43
N LEU A 406 5.42 1.20 -25.86
CA LEU A 406 4.38 0.20 -26.09
C LEU A 406 4.84 -0.75 -27.21
N TYR A 407 4.91 -2.04 -26.90
CA TYR A 407 5.31 -3.07 -27.85
C TYR A 407 4.10 -3.74 -28.51
N GLY A 408 3.10 -4.13 -27.72
CA GLY A 408 1.92 -4.83 -28.20
C GLY A 408 0.79 -4.80 -27.19
N ALA A 409 -0.42 -5.09 -27.67
CA ALA A 409 -1.62 -5.07 -26.85
C ALA A 409 -2.66 -6.08 -27.34
N THR A 410 -3.57 -6.46 -26.44
CA THR A 410 -4.79 -7.20 -26.77
C THR A 410 -5.96 -6.24 -26.93
N THR A 411 -7.14 -6.78 -27.27
CA THR A 411 -8.41 -6.07 -27.07
C THR A 411 -8.88 -6.18 -25.62
N SER A 412 -9.92 -5.43 -25.25
CA SER A 412 -10.61 -5.56 -23.96
C SER A 412 -11.10 -6.99 -23.69
N PHE A 413 -10.98 -7.45 -22.46
CA PHE A 413 -11.52 -8.73 -22.00
C PHE A 413 -11.73 -8.73 -20.48
N SER A 414 -12.45 -9.72 -19.97
CA SER A 414 -12.64 -9.89 -18.52
C SER A 414 -11.47 -10.65 -17.89
N TYR A 415 -10.83 -10.07 -16.88
CA TYR A 415 -9.81 -10.75 -16.09
C TYR A 415 -10.45 -11.61 -15.00
N TYR A 416 -10.27 -12.91 -15.13
CA TYR A 416 -10.79 -13.91 -14.21
C TYR A 416 -9.75 -14.22 -13.15
N ALA A 417 -9.81 -13.46 -12.06
CA ALA A 417 -8.90 -13.57 -10.93
C ALA A 417 -9.23 -14.75 -10.01
N SER A 418 -8.38 -14.97 -8.99
CA SER A 418 -8.50 -16.06 -8.02
C SER A 418 -9.67 -15.93 -7.03
N GLY A 419 -10.16 -14.71 -6.78
CA GLY A 419 -11.12 -14.43 -5.71
C GLY A 419 -10.52 -14.43 -4.30
N THR A 420 -9.20 -14.56 -4.18
CA THR A 420 -8.45 -14.57 -2.91
C THR A 420 -7.22 -13.67 -3.00
N PRO A 421 -6.62 -13.24 -1.88
CA PRO A 421 -5.34 -12.53 -1.93
C PRO A 421 -4.28 -13.34 -2.67
N ASN A 422 -3.68 -12.74 -3.69
CA ASN A 422 -2.70 -13.41 -4.54
C ASN A 422 -1.28 -13.31 -3.97
N THR A 423 -0.47 -14.29 -4.35
CA THR A 423 0.96 -14.36 -4.15
C THR A 423 1.68 -14.10 -5.46
N ILE A 424 2.70 -13.25 -5.46
CA ILE A 424 3.64 -13.10 -6.58
C ILE A 424 4.94 -13.82 -6.22
N THR A 425 5.41 -14.68 -7.12
CA THR A 425 6.73 -15.30 -7.07
C THR A 425 7.56 -14.84 -8.25
N LEU A 426 8.77 -14.38 -7.98
CA LEU A 426 9.73 -13.99 -9.01
C LEU A 426 10.74 -15.10 -9.27
N GLY A 427 11.03 -15.30 -10.55
CA GLY A 427 12.15 -16.10 -11.05
C GLY A 427 11.96 -17.62 -11.08
N ASN A 428 10.91 -18.17 -10.47
CA ASN A 428 10.65 -19.61 -10.51
C ASN A 428 9.15 -19.92 -10.30
N PRO A 429 8.52 -20.80 -11.10
CA PRO A 429 7.12 -21.18 -10.90
C PRO A 429 6.90 -22.12 -9.69
N LEU A 430 7.97 -22.70 -9.12
CA LEU A 430 8.01 -23.88 -8.26
C LEU A 430 7.02 -24.97 -8.71
N SER A 431 6.10 -25.38 -7.85
CA SER A 431 5.04 -26.36 -8.14
C SER A 431 3.98 -25.87 -9.13
N GLY A 432 4.06 -24.61 -9.58
CA GLY A 432 3.18 -24.02 -10.58
C GLY A 432 3.39 -24.53 -12.00
N SER A 433 4.22 -25.55 -12.22
CA SER A 433 4.38 -26.19 -13.53
C SER A 433 3.09 -26.86 -14.05
N ALA A 434 2.13 -27.14 -13.16
CA ALA A 434 0.80 -27.66 -13.52
C ALA A 434 -0.19 -26.57 -13.99
N CYS A 435 0.16 -25.29 -13.86
CA CYS A 435 -0.68 -24.17 -14.27
C CYS A 435 -0.67 -24.01 -15.79
N ALA A 436 -1.76 -23.48 -16.35
CA ALA A 436 -1.77 -23.05 -17.73
C ALA A 436 -0.68 -22.00 -17.94
N SER A 437 0.24 -22.27 -18.85
CA SER A 437 1.47 -21.48 -19.00
C SER A 437 1.78 -21.09 -20.44
N SER A 438 1.54 -21.96 -21.42
CA SER A 438 1.84 -21.70 -22.84
C SER A 438 1.15 -20.42 -23.36
N PRO A 439 1.87 -19.46 -23.96
CA PRO A 439 3.20 -19.61 -24.56
C PRO A 439 4.41 -19.37 -23.63
N VAL A 440 4.22 -18.95 -22.37
CA VAL A 440 5.32 -18.96 -21.39
C VAL A 440 5.70 -20.41 -21.09
N LEU A 441 6.98 -20.73 -21.16
CA LEU A 441 7.45 -22.04 -20.71
C LEU A 441 7.87 -21.99 -19.25
N PRO A 442 7.26 -22.81 -18.36
CA PRO A 442 7.64 -22.87 -16.96
C PRO A 442 9.11 -23.27 -16.80
N GLY A 443 9.87 -22.45 -16.08
CA GLY A 443 11.29 -22.69 -15.86
C GLY A 443 11.91 -21.66 -14.93
N GLN A 444 13.11 -21.97 -14.43
CA GLN A 444 13.90 -21.01 -13.67
C GLN A 444 14.36 -19.87 -14.57
N PHE A 445 14.12 -18.64 -14.15
CA PHE A 445 14.82 -17.48 -14.67
C PHE A 445 16.23 -17.42 -14.08
N TYR A 446 17.25 -17.38 -14.94
CA TYR A 446 18.63 -17.12 -14.53
C TYR A 446 19.01 -15.70 -14.90
N GLY A 447 19.47 -14.91 -13.93
CA GLY A 447 19.84 -13.52 -14.15
C GLY A 447 19.63 -12.63 -12.94
N ALA A 448 19.48 -11.34 -13.18
CA ALA A 448 19.14 -10.36 -12.16
C ALA A 448 17.78 -9.71 -12.46
N MET A 449 17.04 -9.34 -11.41
CA MET A 449 15.86 -8.47 -11.50
C MET A 449 16.04 -7.28 -10.57
N ASP A 450 15.49 -6.15 -11.00
CA ASP A 450 15.62 -4.90 -10.27
C ASP A 450 14.30 -4.11 -10.32
N GLU A 451 14.10 -3.22 -9.36
CA GLU A 451 13.06 -2.19 -9.42
C GLU A 451 11.63 -2.73 -9.61
N PHE A 452 11.31 -3.88 -8.98
CA PHE A 452 9.99 -4.51 -9.14
C PHE A 452 8.89 -3.66 -8.51
N ARG A 453 7.83 -3.39 -9.25
CA ARG A 453 6.66 -2.63 -8.80
C ARG A 453 5.36 -3.31 -9.22
N LEU A 454 4.40 -3.30 -8.30
CA LEU A 454 3.01 -3.69 -8.56
C LEU A 454 2.10 -2.50 -8.27
N TYR A 455 1.26 -2.13 -9.23
CA TYR A 455 0.26 -1.08 -9.11
C TYR A 455 -1.15 -1.66 -9.14
N SER A 456 -2.08 -1.07 -8.39
CA SER A 456 -3.52 -1.36 -8.42
C SER A 456 -4.28 -0.54 -9.47
N ARG A 457 -3.57 -0.06 -10.48
CA ARG A 457 -4.12 0.69 -11.61
C ARG A 457 -3.39 0.33 -12.90
N GLU A 458 -4.01 0.66 -14.01
CA GLU A 458 -3.31 0.74 -15.29
C GLU A 458 -2.38 1.96 -15.30
N LEU A 459 -1.10 1.75 -15.61
CA LEU A 459 -0.14 2.81 -15.88
C LEU A 459 -0.36 3.37 -17.29
N ASN A 460 -0.23 4.69 -17.46
CA ASN A 460 -0.21 5.30 -18.77
C ASN A 460 1.21 5.29 -19.37
N SER A 461 1.35 5.65 -20.65
CA SER A 461 2.65 5.65 -21.33
C SER A 461 3.69 6.58 -20.70
N THR A 462 3.26 7.70 -20.10
CA THR A 462 4.15 8.65 -19.41
C THR A 462 4.68 8.06 -18.11
N ASP A 463 3.83 7.38 -17.34
CA ASP A 463 4.24 6.65 -16.14
C ASP A 463 5.30 5.59 -16.50
N VAL A 464 5.00 4.78 -17.52
CA VAL A 464 5.87 3.69 -17.98
C VAL A 464 7.21 4.21 -18.52
N TYR A 465 7.18 5.30 -19.28
CA TYR A 465 8.40 5.94 -19.78
C TYR A 465 9.29 6.42 -18.63
N SER A 466 8.70 7.02 -17.60
CA SER A 466 9.43 7.50 -16.42
C SER A 466 10.13 6.36 -15.68
N LEU A 467 9.46 5.21 -15.50
CA LEU A 467 10.06 4.01 -14.88
C LEU A 467 11.20 3.39 -15.71
N ALA A 468 11.17 3.55 -17.03
CA ALA A 468 12.20 3.05 -17.95
C ALA A 468 13.44 3.96 -18.02
N HIS A 469 13.39 5.16 -17.44
CA HIS A 469 14.48 6.13 -17.45
C HIS A 469 14.77 6.64 -16.02
N PRO A 470 15.14 5.73 -15.09
CA PRO A 470 15.39 6.06 -13.69
C PRO A 470 16.67 6.87 -13.48
#